data_AF-A0A954X1P1-F1
#
_entry.id   AF-A0A954X1P1-F1
#
_cell.length_a   1.000
_cell.length_b   1.000
_cell.length_c   1.000
_cell.angle_alpha   90.00
_cell.angle_beta   90.00
_cell.angle_gamma   90.00
#
_symmetry.space_group_name_H-M   'P 1'
#
loop_
_entity.id
_entity.type
_entity.pdbx_description
1 polymer ?
#
loop_
_entity_poly.entity_id
_entity_poly.type
_entity_poly.pdbx_seq_one_letter_code
_entity_poly.pdbx_strand_id
1 'polypeptide(L)'
;VVLGTAFGMATGVVVDTHVGRISRRLGLTSETDPVKVERDLMKVLPKKEWVMYSHRIIHHGRQVCKARKASCDECGMKKFCPQVGV
;
A
#
# COMPACT_ATOMS: atom_id res chain seq x y z
N VAL A 1 -13.54 2.65 -2.38
CA VAL A 1 -13.30 4.11 -2.31
C VAL A 1 -14.52 4.86 -1.77
N VAL A 2 -15.75 4.60 -2.27
CA VAL A 2 -16.95 5.35 -1.83
C VAL A 2 -17.27 5.18 -0.33
N LEU A 3 -17.30 3.96 0.21
CA LEU A 3 -17.69 3.72 1.61
C LEU A 3 -16.72 4.33 2.65
N GLY A 4 -15.41 4.14 2.46
CA GLY A 4 -14.40 4.66 3.41
C GLY A 4 -14.20 6.18 3.34
N THR A 5 -14.32 6.78 2.15
CA THR A 5 -14.10 8.22 1.96
C THR A 5 -15.37 9.05 2.21
N ALA A 6 -16.58 8.52 1.94
CA ALA A 6 -17.82 9.28 2.10
C ALA A 6 -18.51 9.10 3.48
N PHE A 7 -18.30 7.97 4.18
CA PHE A 7 -19.00 7.67 5.43
C PHE A 7 -18.11 7.65 6.68
N GLY A 8 -16.81 7.94 6.56
CA GLY A 8 -15.86 7.92 7.68
C GLY A 8 -15.69 6.54 8.34
N MET A 9 -16.30 5.50 7.78
CA MET A 9 -16.20 4.12 8.25
C MET A 9 -15.03 3.45 7.54
N ALA A 10 -13.84 3.55 8.14
CA ALA A 10 -12.71 2.71 7.77
C ALA A 10 -13.02 1.26 8.17
N THR A 11 -13.79 0.55 7.33
CA THR A 11 -14.09 -0.88 7.51
C THR A 11 -12.91 -1.78 7.16
N GLY A 12 -11.93 -1.24 6.43
CA GLY A 12 -10.70 -1.94 6.06
C GLY A 12 -9.79 -1.07 5.19
N VAL A 13 -8.65 -1.64 4.78
CA VAL A 13 -7.66 -0.96 3.93
C VAL A 13 -8.04 -1.19 2.48
N VAL A 14 -8.23 -0.13 1.71
CA VAL A 14 -8.57 -0.26 0.28
C VAL A 14 -7.32 -0.75 -0.47
N VAL A 15 -7.40 -1.98 -1.00
CA VAL A 15 -6.31 -2.58 -1.77
C VAL A 15 -6.61 -2.46 -3.26
N ASP A 16 -5.83 -1.65 -3.96
CA ASP A 16 -5.77 -1.64 -5.41
C ASP A 16 -4.44 -2.25 -5.92
N THR A 17 -4.19 -2.14 -7.22
CA THR A 17 -2.97 -2.69 -7.84
C THR A 17 -1.69 -1.99 -7.38
N HIS A 18 -1.75 -0.74 -6.93
CA HIS A 18 -0.62 -0.01 -6.36
C HIS A 18 -0.38 -0.44 -4.92
N VAL A 19 -1.43 -0.45 -4.10
CA VAL A 19 -1.39 -0.85 -2.70
C VAL A 19 -0.89 -2.28 -2.57
N GLY A 20 -1.47 -3.24 -3.30
CA GLY A 20 -1.03 -4.63 -3.23
C GLY A 20 0.43 -4.82 -3.68
N ARG A 21 0.86 -4.15 -4.75
CA ARG A 21 2.25 -4.23 -5.23
C ARG A 21 3.24 -3.64 -4.23
N ILE A 22 2.95 -2.46 -3.71
CA ILE A 22 3.88 -1.74 -2.84
C ILE A 22 3.90 -2.38 -1.46
N SER A 23 2.77 -2.81 -0.92
CA SER A 23 2.73 -3.55 0.35
C SER A 23 3.58 -4.83 0.28
N ARG A 24 3.59 -5.55 -0.85
CA ARG A 24 4.52 -6.67 -1.08
C ARG A 24 5.98 -6.24 -1.15
N ARG A 25 6.30 -5.20 -1.92
CA ARG A 25 7.67 -4.65 -2.02
C ARG A 25 8.22 -4.14 -0.69
N LEU A 26 7.34 -3.63 0.17
CA LEU A 26 7.63 -3.20 1.53
C LEU A 26 7.71 -4.38 2.53
N GLY A 27 7.43 -5.61 2.11
CA GLY A 27 7.44 -6.79 2.98
C GLY A 27 6.28 -6.84 3.99
N LEU A 28 5.22 -6.06 3.80
CA LEU A 28 4.06 -6.01 4.69
C LEU A 28 3.12 -7.20 4.52
N THR A 29 3.20 -7.88 3.37
CA THR A 29 2.44 -9.09 3.05
C THR A 29 3.16 -9.84 1.93
N SER A 30 3.00 -11.15 1.88
CA SER A 30 3.42 -12.01 0.76
C SER A 30 2.25 -12.40 -0.15
N GLU A 31 1.02 -12.04 0.23
CA GLU A 31 -0.20 -12.44 -0.46
C GLU A 31 -0.46 -11.58 -1.69
N THR A 32 -1.08 -12.18 -2.71
CA THR A 32 -1.47 -11.51 -3.96
C THR A 32 -2.97 -11.25 -4.05
N ASP A 33 -3.76 -11.99 -3.26
CA ASP A 33 -5.20 -11.82 -3.16
C ASP A 33 -5.53 -10.51 -2.40
N PRO A 34 -6.29 -9.58 -3.00
CA PRO A 34 -6.62 -8.30 -2.37
C PRO A 34 -7.30 -8.42 -1.00
N VAL A 35 -8.15 -9.43 -0.79
CA VAL A 35 -8.87 -9.66 0.47
C VAL A 35 -7.90 -10.11 1.56
N LYS A 36 -6.94 -10.96 1.21
CA LYS A 36 -5.90 -11.38 2.16
C LYS A 36 -4.93 -10.24 2.48
N VAL A 37 -4.53 -9.48 1.46
CA VAL A 37 -3.67 -8.29 1.63
C VAL A 37 -4.33 -7.27 2.54
N GLU A 38 -5.62 -7.01 2.37
CA GLU A 38 -6.38 -6.12 3.25
C GLU A 38 -6.31 -6.57 4.71
N ARG A 39 -6.56 -7.87 4.97
CA ARG A 39 -6.49 -8.45 6.32
C ARG A 39 -5.10 -8.34 6.94
N ASP A 40 -4.05 -8.54 6.16
CA ASP A 40 -2.67 -8.39 6.64
C ASP A 40 -2.37 -6.93 6.98
N LEU A 41 -2.75 -6.00 6.09
CA LEU A 41 -2.55 -4.57 6.32
C LEU A 41 -3.35 -4.06 7.52
N MET A 42 -4.55 -4.58 7.77
CA MET A 42 -5.34 -4.25 8.96
C MET A 42 -4.67 -4.69 10.27
N LYS A 43 -3.84 -5.74 10.26
CA LYS A 43 -3.09 -6.21 11.43
C LYS A 43 -1.84 -5.36 11.70
N VAL A 44 -1.21 -4.85 10.64
CA VAL A 44 0.05 -4.10 10.73
C VAL A 44 -0.18 -2.60 10.91
N LEU A 45 -1.21 -2.04 10.28
CA LEU A 45 -1.47 -0.60 10.28
C LEU A 45 -2.50 -0.21 11.36
N PRO A 46 -2.27 0.90 12.09
CA PRO A 46 -3.28 1.47 12.98
C PRO A 46 -4.57 1.81 12.21
N LYS A 47 -5.73 1.56 12.82
CA LYS A 47 -7.06 1.77 12.19
C LYS A 47 -7.25 3.17 11.62
N LYS A 48 -6.71 4.20 12.29
CA LYS A 48 -6.74 5.59 11.85
C LYS A 48 -6.01 5.85 10.52
N GLU A 49 -5.06 4.99 10.17
CA GLU A 49 -4.23 5.15 8.97
C GLU A 49 -4.78 4.40 7.76
N TRP A 50 -5.79 3.53 7.90
CA TRP A 50 -6.20 2.63 6.81
C TRP A 50 -6.55 3.35 5.51
N VAL A 51 -7.34 4.43 5.60
CA VAL A 51 -7.76 5.21 4.42
C VAL A 51 -6.58 6.02 3.86
N MET A 52 -5.85 6.71 4.74
CA MET A 52 -4.75 7.57 4.34
C MET A 52 -3.56 6.79 3.77
N TYR A 53 -3.30 5.59 4.30
CA TYR A 53 -2.30 4.67 3.77
C TYR A 53 -2.59 4.35 2.30
N SER A 54 -3.80 3.90 1.98
CA SER A 54 -4.18 3.60 0.60
C SER A 54 -3.94 4.79 -0.33
N HIS A 55 -4.39 6.00 0.04
CA HIS A 55 -4.16 7.20 -0.77
C HIS A 55 -2.66 7.53 -0.96
N ARG A 56 -1.88 7.50 0.12
CA ARG A 56 -0.43 7.77 0.08
C ARG A 56 0.29 6.77 -0.81
N ILE A 57 -0.03 5.49 -0.68
CA ILE A 57 0.61 4.41 -1.45
C ILE A 57 0.21 4.46 -2.93
N ILE A 58 -1.04 4.77 -3.25
CA ILE A 58 -1.47 4.97 -4.63
C ILE A 58 -0.69 6.12 -5.27
N HIS A 59 -0.59 7.25 -4.57
CA HIS A 59 0.17 8.41 -5.05
C HIS A 59 1.64 8.06 -5.28
N HIS A 60 2.28 7.44 -4.28
CA HIS A 60 3.66 6.99 -4.38
C HIS A 60 3.88 5.98 -5.50
N GLY A 61 2.94 5.06 -5.72
CA GLY A 61 3.02 4.05 -6.78
C GLY A 61 2.79 4.58 -8.18
N ARG A 62 2.20 5.77 -8.32
CA ARG A 62 2.06 6.45 -9.62
C ARG A 62 3.31 7.28 -9.94
N GLN A 63 3.90 7.93 -8.95
CA GLN A 63 5.02 8.84 -9.18
C GLN A 63 6.40 8.16 -9.08
N VAL A 64 6.62 7.33 -8.07
CA VAL A 64 7.96 6.82 -7.71
C VAL A 64 8.06 5.29 -7.88
N CYS A 65 7.20 4.54 -7.18
CA CYS A 65 7.26 3.07 -7.17
C CYS A 65 6.41 2.46 -8.31
N LYS A 66 6.76 2.79 -9.55
CA LYS A 66 6.08 2.32 -10.76
C LYS A 66 6.25 0.80 -10.93
N ALA A 67 5.31 0.17 -11.64
CA ALA A 67 5.30 -1.28 -11.80
C ALA A 67 6.50 -1.80 -12.60
N ARG A 68 6.82 -1.18 -13.74
CA ARG A 68 7.88 -1.63 -14.66
C ARG A 68 9.28 -1.19 -14.26
N LYS A 69 9.45 0.07 -13.84
CA LYS A 69 10.75 0.65 -13.44
C LYS A 69 10.52 1.58 -12.26
N ALA A 70 10.80 1.09 -11.06
CA ALA A 70 10.69 1.89 -9.84
C ALA A 70 11.90 2.83 -9.72
N SER A 71 11.65 4.11 -9.40
CA SER A 71 12.71 5.09 -9.12
C SER A 71 13.22 4.93 -7.69
N CYS A 72 13.83 3.77 -7.39
CA CYS A 72 14.30 3.46 -6.03
C CYS A 72 15.36 4.44 -5.52
N ASP A 73 16.22 4.95 -6.40
CA ASP A 73 17.28 5.89 -6.03
C ASP A 73 16.75 7.25 -5.56
N GLU A 74 15.60 7.66 -6.09
CA GLU A 74 14.90 8.90 -5.72
C GLU A 74 13.85 8.68 -4.62
N CYS A 75 13.67 7.43 -4.18
CA CYS A 75 12.66 7.09 -3.19
C CYS A 75 13.13 7.47 -1.79
N GLY A 76 12.43 8.40 -1.14
CA GLY A 76 12.68 8.76 0.26
C GLY A 76 12.57 7.59 1.26
N MET A 77 11.88 6.51 0.88
CA MET A 77 11.78 5.28 1.68
C MET A 77 12.87 4.26 1.37
N LYS A 78 13.84 4.53 0.48
CA LYS A 78 14.88 3.58 0.06
C LYS A 78 15.61 2.93 1.24
N LYS A 79 15.89 3.71 2.29
CA LYS A 79 16.58 3.23 3.50
C LYS A 79 15.77 2.20 4.32
N PHE A 80 14.45 2.22 4.20
CA PHE A 80 13.54 1.38 4.98
C PHE A 80 12.79 0.36 4.13
N CYS A 81 12.88 0.48 2.80
CA CYS A 81 12.21 -0.40 1.86
C CYS A 81 13.06 -1.66 1.67
N PRO A 82 12.54 -2.86 1.96
CA PRO A 82 13.25 -4.12 1.69
C PRO A 82 13.39 -4.44 0.19
N GLN A 83 12.71 -3.67 -0.68
CA GLN A 83 12.74 -3.83 -2.13
C GLN A 83 12.41 -5.25 -2.62
N VAL A 84 11.48 -5.95 -1.95
CA VAL A 84 11.14 -7.33 -2.28
C VAL A 84 10.53 -7.40 -3.68
N GLY A 85 11.23 -8.05 -4.63
CA GLY A 85 10.76 -8.21 -6.00
C GLY A 85 10.64 -6.90 -6.80
N VAL A 86 11.53 -5.95 -6.53
CA VAL A 86 11.67 -4.68 -7.28
C VAL A 86 12.66 -4.81 -8.42
#